data_AF-A0A2H3CKX2-F1
#
_entry.id   AF-A0A2H3CKX2-F1
#
_cell.length_a   1.000
_cell.length_b   1.000
_cell.length_c   1.000
_cell.angle_alpha   90.00
_cell.angle_beta   90.00
_cell.angle_gamma   90.00
#
_symmetry.space_group_name_H-M   'P 1'
#
loop_
_entity.id
_entity.type
_entity.pdbx_description
1 polymer ?
#
loop_
_entity_poly.entity_id
_entity_poly.type
_entity_poly.pdbx_seq_one_letter_code
_entity_poly.pdbx_strand_id
1 'polypeptide(L)'
;MELKIGCLLRFDPNGSWTRYNAFLDTTPSLYSFELTAAILSNGCTLRDKETLNQSVSPGAFLMDSTHSSKLSPRSWYHLLMVRSQDVFSRLDPDHDNNTNTFPLLLYSAILKSFAKSPGCLTQGFDSPLVLGFEDALPYFLDKIYDAVPSMFSTVIEDPSSVDEPSSLKSLRVLAMAIKFLLHRLSLPDYEMSHTTILESLIVVNEWISEDTFSSQEATAVMPVLEDIIARCVVPPLNIDSDDSYWSLRKLWYHTIIAYHSLTTVAPYACSLRGLRSTVDLMTRHWDQTAWSDTCPSEDACEVLTDLLAKHIPVAFTVFREKQCLEFLGNHVFLEASVPMVSAYVAGIFAMQRGSYVDAATLQLHIDYLHNPSNLFIACCILATYCIRNVDRSAIYRDIATLVQLCPQDAAWVDCCGKFRDLVQSDGGDFFSKQHVWSSYDLEYRQLQPDETQVEKDNISYVIQVLDDFFDGRAYTMVS
;
A
#
# COMPACT_ATOMS: atom_id res chain seq x y z
N MET A 1 -35.66 31.82 -23.61
CA MET A 1 -35.66 31.46 -22.17
C MET A 1 -37.01 30.88 -21.74
N GLU A 2 -38.14 31.48 -22.16
CA GLU A 2 -39.51 30.99 -21.88
C GLU A 2 -39.80 29.54 -22.32
N LEU A 3 -39.27 29.08 -23.46
CA LEU A 3 -39.48 27.70 -23.94
C LEU A 3 -38.85 26.63 -23.04
N LYS A 4 -37.70 26.91 -22.39
CA LYS A 4 -37.01 25.93 -21.51
C LYS A 4 -37.74 25.76 -20.18
N ILE A 5 -38.21 26.86 -19.60
CA ILE A 5 -39.01 26.86 -18.36
C ILE A 5 -40.41 26.26 -18.64
N GLY A 6 -41.00 26.56 -19.79
CA GLY A 6 -42.28 25.96 -20.21
C GLY A 6 -42.21 24.44 -20.40
N CYS A 7 -41.05 23.89 -20.77
CA CYS A 7 -40.83 22.45 -20.78
C CYS A 7 -40.75 21.88 -19.35
N LEU A 8 -39.96 22.51 -18.45
CA LEU A 8 -39.86 22.10 -17.03
C LEU A 8 -41.20 22.18 -16.29
N LEU A 9 -42.01 23.20 -16.53
CA LEU A 9 -43.32 23.40 -15.87
C LEU A 9 -44.42 22.45 -16.36
N ARG A 10 -44.22 21.74 -17.48
CA ARG A 10 -45.12 20.64 -17.91
C ARG A 10 -44.83 19.33 -17.18
N PHE A 11 -43.76 19.27 -16.38
CA PHE A 11 -43.45 18.16 -15.50
C PHE A 11 -43.99 18.46 -14.10
N ASP A 12 -45.10 17.81 -13.73
CA ASP A 12 -45.63 17.82 -12.37
C ASP A 12 -45.13 16.58 -11.61
N PRO A 13 -44.26 16.71 -10.59
CA PRO A 13 -43.75 15.59 -9.82
C PRO A 13 -44.76 14.99 -8.83
N ASN A 14 -45.94 15.60 -8.61
CA ASN A 14 -46.91 15.17 -7.60
C ASN A 14 -47.99 14.19 -8.11
N GLY A 15 -47.91 13.76 -9.37
CA GLY A 15 -48.82 12.74 -9.95
C GLY A 15 -48.27 11.33 -9.76
N SER A 16 -49.15 10.39 -9.37
CA SER A 16 -48.93 8.95 -9.12
C SER A 16 -47.72 8.28 -9.82
N TRP A 17 -47.07 7.37 -9.09
CA TRP A 17 -45.89 6.53 -9.37
C TRP A 17 -45.91 5.66 -10.66
N THR A 18 -46.39 6.18 -11.78
CA THR A 18 -46.43 5.51 -13.08
C THR A 18 -45.53 6.26 -14.07
N ARG A 19 -44.26 5.84 -14.12
CA ARG A 19 -43.28 6.00 -15.22
C ARG A 19 -43.68 6.99 -16.33
N TYR A 20 -43.40 8.28 -16.14
CA TYR A 20 -43.55 9.26 -17.22
C TYR A 20 -42.41 9.12 -18.23
N ASN A 21 -42.75 8.75 -19.47
CA ASN A 21 -41.88 8.93 -20.62
C ASN A 21 -41.97 10.41 -21.03
N ALA A 22 -40.85 11.12 -20.94
CA ALA A 22 -40.73 12.47 -21.48
C ALA A 22 -40.44 12.36 -22.98
N PHE A 23 -41.26 12.95 -23.83
CA PHE A 23 -41.07 12.89 -25.29
C PHE A 23 -40.25 14.09 -25.78
N LEU A 24 -39.19 13.82 -26.54
CA LEU A 24 -38.39 14.83 -27.23
C LEU A 24 -39.02 15.15 -28.59
N ASP A 25 -39.36 16.41 -28.85
CA ASP A 25 -39.57 16.88 -30.23
C ASP A 25 -38.18 16.97 -30.92
N THR A 26 -38.06 16.38 -32.10
CA THR A 26 -36.87 16.14 -32.96
C THR A 26 -36.20 17.40 -33.50
N THR A 27 -36.09 18.46 -32.71
CA THR A 27 -35.22 19.60 -33.04
C THR A 27 -33.93 19.51 -32.21
N PRO A 28 -32.80 19.07 -32.81
CA PRO A 28 -31.54 18.83 -32.10
C PRO A 28 -30.94 20.09 -31.45
N SER A 29 -31.47 21.28 -31.75
CA SER A 29 -30.94 22.58 -31.32
C SER A 29 -31.66 23.21 -30.10
N LEU A 30 -32.73 22.58 -29.59
CA LEU A 30 -33.60 23.20 -28.56
C LEU A 30 -33.37 22.72 -27.12
N TYR A 31 -32.83 21.51 -26.92
CA TYR A 31 -32.55 20.98 -25.59
C TYR A 31 -31.07 21.11 -25.26
N SER A 32 -30.75 21.98 -24.30
CA SER A 32 -29.38 22.05 -23.79
C SER A 32 -29.12 20.87 -22.85
N PHE A 33 -27.86 20.45 -22.76
CA PHE A 33 -27.40 19.37 -21.89
C PHE A 33 -27.98 19.44 -20.47
N GLU A 34 -28.08 20.65 -19.91
CA GLU A 34 -28.60 20.89 -18.56
C GLU A 34 -30.10 20.60 -18.44
N LEU A 35 -30.88 20.84 -19.51
CA LEU A 35 -32.32 20.55 -19.53
C LEU A 35 -32.57 19.04 -19.60
N THR A 36 -31.79 18.33 -20.41
CA THR A 36 -31.81 16.86 -20.48
C THR A 36 -31.45 16.25 -19.12
N ALA A 37 -30.36 16.73 -18.50
CA ALA A 37 -29.95 16.29 -17.17
C ALA A 37 -31.02 16.57 -16.10
N ALA A 38 -31.65 17.76 -16.12
CA ALA A 38 -32.70 18.11 -15.17
C ALA A 38 -33.93 17.20 -15.30
N ILE A 39 -34.35 16.85 -16.52
CA ILE A 39 -35.50 15.94 -16.73
C ILE A 39 -35.16 14.53 -16.25
N LEU A 40 -33.98 14.00 -16.59
CA LEU A 40 -33.55 12.67 -16.20
C LEU A 40 -33.29 12.53 -14.69
N SER A 41 -32.79 13.60 -14.05
CA SER A 41 -32.60 13.68 -12.59
C SER A 41 -33.91 13.56 -11.79
N ASN A 42 -35.07 13.71 -12.43
CA ASN A 42 -36.37 13.58 -11.79
C ASN A 42 -37.02 12.19 -11.97
N GLY A 43 -36.30 11.20 -12.51
CA GLY A 43 -36.87 9.85 -12.70
C GLY A 43 -37.46 9.57 -14.08
N CYS A 44 -37.48 10.56 -14.96
CA CYS A 44 -38.06 10.43 -16.29
C CYS A 44 -37.13 9.65 -17.24
N THR A 45 -37.72 8.97 -18.22
CA THR A 45 -36.98 8.44 -19.38
C THR A 45 -37.31 9.28 -20.59
N LEU A 46 -36.30 9.72 -21.33
CA LEU A 46 -36.52 10.49 -22.56
C LEU A 46 -36.75 9.53 -23.72
N ARG A 47 -37.80 9.75 -24.51
CA ARG A 47 -38.07 9.01 -25.73
C ARG A 47 -38.11 9.95 -26.92
N ASP A 48 -37.50 9.52 -28.01
CA ASP A 48 -37.71 10.19 -29.30
C ASP A 48 -39.17 9.99 -29.74
N LYS A 49 -39.83 11.10 -30.06
CA LYS A 49 -41.23 11.15 -30.46
C LYS A 49 -41.45 10.62 -31.89
N GLU A 50 -40.45 10.66 -32.76
CA GLU A 50 -40.55 10.18 -34.14
C GLU A 50 -40.30 8.67 -34.25
N THR A 51 -39.27 8.15 -33.58
CA THR A 51 -38.93 6.73 -33.70
C THR A 51 -39.54 5.84 -32.62
N LEU A 52 -40.00 6.39 -31.48
CA LEU A 52 -40.61 5.72 -30.30
C LEU A 52 -39.82 4.56 -29.67
N ASN A 53 -38.77 4.07 -30.35
CA ASN A 53 -37.92 2.95 -30.00
C ASN A 53 -36.59 3.39 -29.38
N GLN A 54 -36.16 4.63 -29.61
CA GLN A 54 -34.97 5.19 -28.97
C GLN A 54 -35.37 5.88 -27.67
N SER A 55 -34.92 5.30 -26.56
CA SER A 55 -35.11 5.87 -25.22
C SER A 55 -33.77 6.08 -24.54
N VAL A 56 -33.54 7.28 -24.01
CA VAL A 56 -32.38 7.59 -23.17
C VAL A 56 -32.82 7.41 -21.71
N SER A 57 -32.26 6.39 -21.07
CA SER A 57 -32.43 6.19 -19.63
C SER A 57 -31.49 7.11 -18.84
N PRO A 58 -31.83 7.47 -17.58
CA PRO A 58 -30.93 8.23 -16.71
C PRO A 58 -29.56 7.57 -16.55
N GLY A 59 -29.51 6.22 -16.44
CA GLY A 59 -28.26 5.46 -16.34
C GLY A 59 -27.41 5.56 -17.61
N ALA A 60 -28.00 5.39 -18.80
CA ALA A 60 -27.27 5.52 -20.06
C ALA A 60 -26.72 6.94 -20.25
N PHE A 61 -27.54 7.96 -19.95
CA PHE A 61 -27.11 9.35 -20.00
C PHE A 61 -25.98 9.67 -19.01
N LEU A 62 -26.06 9.14 -17.80
CA LEU A 62 -25.02 9.27 -16.79
C LEU A 62 -23.70 8.70 -17.33
N MET A 63 -23.70 7.44 -17.78
CA MET A 63 -22.52 6.75 -18.32
C MET A 63 -21.86 7.56 -19.45
N ASP A 64 -22.65 8.02 -20.43
CA ASP A 64 -22.17 8.80 -21.58
C ASP A 64 -21.61 10.18 -21.21
N SER A 65 -22.13 10.78 -20.12
CA SER A 65 -21.83 12.17 -19.76
C SER A 65 -20.73 12.32 -18.70
N THR A 66 -20.35 11.22 -18.03
CA THR A 66 -19.42 11.22 -16.88
C THR A 66 -18.09 11.93 -17.16
N HIS A 67 -17.58 11.85 -18.40
CA HIS A 67 -16.26 12.36 -18.78
C HIS A 67 -16.22 13.81 -19.28
N SER A 68 -17.29 14.26 -19.92
CA SER A 68 -17.24 15.46 -20.78
C SER A 68 -18.13 16.59 -20.29
N SER A 69 -18.93 16.32 -19.25
CA SER A 69 -20.02 17.20 -18.86
C SER A 69 -19.86 17.72 -17.44
N LYS A 70 -20.56 18.82 -17.17
CA LYS A 70 -20.57 19.44 -15.85
C LYS A 70 -22.01 19.66 -15.39
N LEU A 71 -22.29 19.30 -14.15
CA LEU A 71 -23.59 19.48 -13.49
C LEU A 71 -23.37 19.90 -12.04
N SER A 72 -24.45 20.33 -11.39
CA SER A 72 -24.38 20.54 -9.94
C SER A 72 -24.26 19.22 -9.19
N PRO A 73 -23.64 19.20 -7.99
CA PRO A 73 -23.52 18.00 -7.19
C PRO A 73 -24.85 17.31 -6.94
N ARG A 74 -25.90 18.10 -6.68
CA ARG A 74 -27.26 17.61 -6.54
C ARG A 74 -27.78 16.91 -7.79
N SER A 75 -27.56 17.47 -8.98
CA SER A 75 -27.98 16.84 -10.23
C SER A 75 -27.23 15.54 -10.50
N TRP A 76 -25.92 15.49 -10.24
CA TRP A 76 -25.15 14.25 -10.33
C TRP A 76 -25.66 13.18 -9.37
N TYR A 77 -25.89 13.53 -8.10
CA TYR A 77 -26.45 12.63 -7.11
C TYR A 77 -27.82 12.08 -7.53
N HIS A 78 -28.72 12.93 -8.00
CA HIS A 78 -30.04 12.49 -8.43
C HIS A 78 -29.96 11.57 -9.65
N LEU A 79 -29.12 11.85 -10.64
CA LEU A 79 -28.89 10.95 -11.78
C LEU A 79 -28.38 9.57 -11.33
N LEU A 80 -27.48 9.54 -10.35
CA LEU A 80 -26.91 8.33 -9.78
C LEU A 80 -27.97 7.50 -9.02
N MET A 81 -28.87 8.16 -8.28
CA MET A 81 -29.82 7.49 -7.39
C MET A 81 -31.17 7.15 -8.03
N VAL A 82 -31.62 7.93 -9.01
CA VAL A 82 -32.93 7.78 -9.68
C VAL A 82 -33.15 6.37 -10.25
N ARG A 83 -32.08 5.75 -10.73
CA ARG A 83 -32.06 4.35 -11.16
C ARG A 83 -30.82 3.64 -10.63
N SER A 84 -30.66 3.70 -9.31
CA SER A 84 -29.55 3.06 -8.61
C SER A 84 -29.38 1.58 -8.99
N GLN A 85 -30.45 0.86 -9.32
CA GLN A 85 -30.36 -0.54 -9.80
C GLN A 85 -29.69 -0.70 -11.16
N ASP A 86 -29.86 0.26 -12.08
CA ASP A 86 -29.21 0.24 -13.39
C ASP A 86 -27.72 0.64 -13.24
N VAL A 87 -27.45 1.63 -12.38
CA VAL A 87 -26.13 2.23 -12.18
C VAL A 87 -25.21 1.40 -11.29
N PHE A 88 -25.73 0.88 -10.17
CA PHE A 88 -25.07 -0.05 -9.26
C PHE A 88 -25.50 -1.49 -9.57
N SER A 89 -25.77 -1.78 -10.84
CA SER A 89 -26.05 -3.15 -11.29
C SER A 89 -24.88 -4.06 -10.88
N ARG A 90 -25.23 -5.26 -10.42
CA ARG A 90 -24.23 -6.21 -9.89
C ARG A 90 -23.17 -6.48 -10.95
N LEU A 91 -21.92 -6.24 -10.57
CA LEU A 91 -20.78 -6.66 -11.36
C LEU A 91 -20.57 -8.14 -11.07
N ASP A 92 -20.65 -8.96 -12.11
CA ASP A 92 -20.21 -10.34 -12.05
C ASP A 92 -18.70 -10.34 -12.35
N PRO A 93 -17.83 -10.69 -11.38
CA PRO A 93 -16.38 -10.72 -11.59
C PRO A 93 -15.97 -11.68 -12.72
N ASP A 94 -16.76 -12.73 -12.96
CA ASP A 94 -16.48 -13.73 -13.99
C ASP A 94 -16.96 -13.27 -15.39
N HIS A 95 -17.80 -12.23 -15.45
CA HIS A 95 -18.40 -11.70 -16.68
C HIS A 95 -18.24 -10.17 -16.79
N ASP A 96 -17.23 -9.60 -16.15
CA ASP A 96 -17.01 -8.17 -16.14
C ASP A 96 -16.66 -7.67 -17.55
N ASN A 97 -17.50 -6.79 -18.09
CA ASN A 97 -17.30 -6.22 -19.42
C ASN A 97 -16.23 -5.11 -19.36
N ASN A 98 -15.02 -5.41 -19.81
CA ASN A 98 -13.90 -4.45 -19.88
C ASN A 98 -14.13 -3.26 -20.83
N THR A 99 -15.13 -3.33 -21.72
CA THR A 99 -15.54 -2.20 -22.57
C THR A 99 -16.42 -1.18 -21.84
N ASN A 100 -17.05 -1.56 -20.72
CA ASN A 100 -17.82 -0.64 -19.90
C ASN A 100 -16.90 0.12 -18.94
N THR A 101 -16.52 1.35 -19.29
CA THR A 101 -15.63 2.17 -18.48
C THR A 101 -16.31 2.79 -17.26
N PHE A 102 -17.65 2.85 -17.22
CA PHE A 102 -18.36 3.57 -16.15
C PHE A 102 -18.04 3.06 -14.74
N PRO A 103 -18.07 1.74 -14.43
CA PRO A 103 -17.66 1.24 -13.12
C PRO A 103 -16.24 1.68 -12.73
N LEU A 104 -15.30 1.64 -13.68
CA LEU A 104 -13.94 2.09 -13.45
C LEU A 104 -13.88 3.57 -13.03
N LEU A 105 -14.62 4.43 -13.72
CA LEU A 105 -14.67 5.86 -13.42
C LEU A 105 -15.34 6.15 -12.08
N LEU A 106 -16.41 5.43 -11.78
CA LEU A 106 -17.11 5.57 -10.51
C LEU A 106 -16.16 5.23 -9.35
N TYR A 107 -15.48 4.08 -9.41
CA TYR A 107 -14.56 3.67 -8.34
C TYR A 107 -13.29 4.52 -8.28
N SER A 108 -12.75 4.91 -9.43
CA SER A 108 -11.65 5.89 -9.50
C SER A 108 -12.03 7.21 -8.82
N ALA A 109 -13.21 7.75 -9.14
CA ALA A 109 -13.70 8.98 -8.53
C ALA A 109 -13.93 8.82 -7.03
N ILE A 110 -14.48 7.69 -6.58
CA ILE A 110 -14.64 7.37 -5.15
C ILE A 110 -13.28 7.44 -4.45
N LEU A 111 -12.26 6.74 -4.94
CA LEU A 111 -10.94 6.76 -4.31
C LEU A 111 -10.33 8.16 -4.25
N LYS A 112 -10.36 8.88 -5.38
CA LYS A 112 -9.85 10.26 -5.44
C LYS A 112 -10.64 11.23 -4.56
N SER A 113 -11.91 10.93 -4.26
CA SER A 113 -12.72 11.77 -3.37
C SER A 113 -12.31 11.67 -1.90
N PHE A 114 -11.71 10.57 -1.45
CA PHE A 114 -11.14 10.48 -0.10
C PHE A 114 -9.94 11.41 0.09
N ALA A 115 -9.09 11.53 -0.93
CA ALA A 115 -7.96 12.47 -0.91
C ALA A 115 -8.39 13.95 -0.96
N LYS A 116 -9.61 14.23 -1.45
CA LYS A 116 -10.17 15.59 -1.46
C LYS A 116 -10.78 15.89 -0.08
N SER A 117 -9.97 16.43 0.84
CA SER A 117 -10.36 16.76 2.22
C SER A 117 -11.73 17.49 2.31
N PRO A 118 -12.61 17.14 3.28
CA PRO A 118 -13.86 17.85 3.53
C PRO A 118 -13.65 19.36 3.80
N GLY A 119 -12.48 19.74 4.32
CA GLY A 119 -12.11 21.15 4.57
C GLY A 119 -11.81 21.97 3.32
N CYS A 120 -11.62 21.32 2.17
CA CYS A 120 -11.43 21.98 0.87
C CYS A 120 -12.76 22.32 0.17
N LEU A 121 -13.89 21.84 0.70
CA LEU A 121 -15.21 22.14 0.14
C LEU A 121 -15.65 23.54 0.54
N THR A 122 -15.50 24.47 -0.39
CA THR A 122 -15.87 25.88 -0.19
C THR A 122 -17.39 26.11 -0.14
N GLN A 123 -18.20 25.12 -0.54
CA GLN A 123 -19.66 25.21 -0.65
C GLN A 123 -20.35 23.89 -0.28
N GLY A 124 -21.66 23.93 0.00
CA GLY A 124 -22.45 22.74 0.36
C GLY A 124 -23.05 21.99 -0.84
N PHE A 125 -23.70 20.85 -0.57
CA PHE A 125 -24.34 19.97 -1.56
C PHE A 125 -25.33 20.67 -2.51
N ASP A 126 -26.11 21.64 -2.00
CA ASP A 126 -27.07 22.43 -2.79
C ASP A 126 -26.43 23.61 -3.55
N SER A 127 -25.10 23.63 -3.63
CA SER A 127 -24.37 24.65 -4.37
C SER A 127 -24.77 24.69 -5.85
N PRO A 128 -24.87 25.90 -6.45
CA PRO A 128 -25.07 26.07 -7.88
C PRO A 128 -23.78 25.82 -8.70
N LEU A 129 -22.69 25.37 -8.07
CA LEU A 129 -21.45 25.01 -8.76
C LEU A 129 -21.73 23.97 -9.86
N VAL A 130 -21.00 24.09 -10.97
CA VAL A 130 -21.13 23.21 -12.13
C VAL A 130 -19.79 22.50 -12.30
N LEU A 131 -19.75 21.24 -11.88
CA LEU A 131 -18.53 20.44 -11.72
C LEU A 131 -18.60 19.18 -12.58
N GLY A 132 -17.43 18.67 -12.99
CA GLY A 132 -17.33 17.32 -13.52
C GLY A 132 -17.72 16.29 -12.45
N PHE A 133 -18.05 15.06 -12.85
CA PHE A 133 -18.51 14.04 -11.91
C PHE A 133 -17.51 13.77 -10.78
N GLU A 134 -16.23 13.61 -11.10
CA GLU A 134 -15.15 13.36 -10.13
C GLU A 134 -14.99 14.49 -9.09
N ASP A 135 -15.18 15.75 -9.51
CA ASP A 135 -15.09 16.92 -8.63
C ASP A 135 -16.36 17.15 -7.82
N ALA A 136 -17.49 16.65 -8.30
CA ALA A 136 -18.77 16.76 -7.62
C ALA A 136 -18.95 15.69 -6.54
N LEU A 137 -18.32 14.51 -6.70
CA LEU A 137 -18.50 13.37 -5.80
C LEU A 137 -18.23 13.66 -4.31
N PRO A 138 -17.18 14.41 -3.92
CA PRO A 138 -16.94 14.75 -2.50
C PRO A 138 -18.13 15.44 -1.80
N TYR A 139 -19.03 16.10 -2.54
CA TYR A 139 -20.18 16.80 -1.98
C TYR A 139 -21.35 15.87 -1.60
N PHE A 140 -21.33 14.61 -2.03
CA PHE A 140 -22.41 13.64 -1.78
C PHE A 140 -21.94 12.19 -1.58
N LEU A 141 -20.64 11.97 -1.36
CA LEU A 141 -20.06 10.64 -1.16
C LEU A 141 -20.71 9.90 0.02
N ASP A 142 -20.98 10.62 1.12
CA ASP A 142 -21.67 10.10 2.31
C ASP A 142 -23.06 9.52 2.01
N LYS A 143 -23.73 10.09 1.00
CA LYS A 143 -25.09 9.71 0.60
C LYS A 143 -25.16 8.44 -0.25
N ILE A 144 -24.02 7.92 -0.71
CA ILE A 144 -23.97 6.75 -1.59
C ILE A 144 -23.33 5.52 -0.93
N TYR A 145 -22.89 5.64 0.33
CA TYR A 145 -22.23 4.54 1.05
C TYR A 145 -23.06 3.27 1.16
N ASP A 146 -24.39 3.37 1.27
CA ASP A 146 -25.25 2.20 1.34
C ASP A 146 -25.58 1.62 -0.05
N ALA A 147 -25.36 2.38 -1.13
CA ALA A 147 -25.67 1.97 -2.50
C ALA A 147 -24.50 1.28 -3.21
N VAL A 148 -23.27 1.77 -3.00
CA VAL A 148 -22.04 1.19 -3.59
C VAL A 148 -21.87 -0.31 -3.29
N PRO A 149 -22.08 -0.81 -2.04
CA PRO A 149 -21.91 -2.23 -1.73
C PRO A 149 -22.80 -3.16 -2.53
N SER A 150 -23.99 -2.71 -2.96
CA SER A 150 -24.92 -3.54 -3.74
C SER A 150 -24.36 -3.99 -5.09
N MET A 151 -23.33 -3.29 -5.59
CA MET A 151 -22.65 -3.58 -6.84
C MET A 151 -21.73 -4.82 -6.72
N PHE A 152 -21.34 -5.24 -5.50
CA PHE A 152 -20.37 -6.31 -5.21
C PHE A 152 -20.89 -7.50 -4.40
N SER A 153 -22.21 -7.70 -4.27
CA SER A 153 -22.77 -8.63 -3.27
C SER A 153 -22.39 -10.13 -3.41
N THR A 154 -21.52 -10.51 -4.35
CA THR A 154 -20.90 -11.85 -4.44
C THR A 154 -19.50 -11.92 -3.82
N VAL A 155 -18.81 -10.79 -3.61
CA VAL A 155 -17.39 -10.74 -3.24
C VAL A 155 -17.16 -10.58 -1.73
N ILE A 156 -18.18 -10.13 -1.00
CA ILE A 156 -18.10 -9.91 0.45
C ILE A 156 -19.39 -10.43 1.08
N GLU A 157 -19.32 -11.55 1.81
CA GLU A 157 -20.38 -11.93 2.76
C GLU A 157 -20.48 -10.81 3.81
N ASP A 158 -21.57 -10.05 3.77
CA ASP A 158 -21.77 -8.90 4.64
C ASP A 158 -22.43 -9.33 5.95
N PRO A 159 -21.77 -9.19 7.12
CA PRO A 159 -22.46 -9.14 8.39
C PRO A 159 -22.97 -7.71 8.59
N SER A 160 -24.05 -7.32 7.89
CA SER A 160 -24.64 -6.01 8.12
C SER A 160 -25.36 -5.98 9.47
N SER A 161 -24.91 -5.10 10.37
CA SER A 161 -25.66 -4.68 11.54
C SER A 161 -26.03 -3.21 11.35
N VAL A 162 -27.24 -2.84 11.77
CA VAL A 162 -27.88 -1.55 11.50
C VAL A 162 -27.19 -0.37 12.23
N ASP A 163 -26.20 -0.62 13.10
CA ASP A 163 -25.60 0.36 14.01
C ASP A 163 -24.10 0.66 13.73
N GLU A 164 -23.60 0.41 12.52
CA GLU A 164 -22.19 0.68 12.18
C GLU A 164 -21.87 2.19 12.05
N PRO A 165 -20.81 2.70 12.71
CA PRO A 165 -20.31 4.07 12.56
C PRO A 165 -20.10 4.51 11.10
N SER A 166 -20.36 5.79 10.80
CA SER A 166 -20.22 6.34 9.45
C SER A 166 -18.79 6.25 8.90
N SER A 167 -17.76 6.31 9.75
CA SER A 167 -16.37 6.14 9.31
C SER A 167 -16.08 4.70 8.85
N LEU A 168 -16.67 3.68 9.47
CA LEU A 168 -16.49 2.30 9.00
C LEU A 168 -17.23 2.05 7.69
N LYS A 169 -18.39 2.69 7.48
CA LYS A 169 -19.08 2.66 6.18
C LYS A 169 -18.24 3.27 5.05
N SER A 170 -17.58 4.40 5.31
CA SER A 170 -16.71 5.04 4.31
C SER A 170 -15.51 4.16 3.98
N LEU A 171 -14.85 3.57 4.98
CA LEU A 171 -13.75 2.63 4.78
C LEU A 171 -14.17 1.34 4.08
N ARG A 172 -15.41 0.88 4.28
CA ARG A 172 -15.96 -0.25 3.52
C ARG A 172 -16.06 0.09 2.03
N VAL A 173 -16.56 1.27 1.70
CA VAL A 173 -16.61 1.76 0.31
C VAL A 173 -15.22 1.91 -0.30
N LEU A 174 -14.26 2.44 0.46
CA LEU A 174 -12.84 2.50 0.09
C LEU A 174 -12.30 1.11 -0.25
N ALA A 175 -12.48 0.14 0.64
CA ALA A 175 -12.01 -1.23 0.48
C ALA A 175 -12.61 -1.91 -0.75
N MET A 176 -13.92 -1.74 -0.99
CA MET A 176 -14.58 -2.28 -2.18
C MET A 176 -14.08 -1.64 -3.47
N ALA A 177 -13.88 -0.32 -3.46
CA ALA A 177 -13.33 0.39 -4.60
C ALA A 177 -11.92 -0.11 -4.96
N ILE A 178 -11.03 -0.27 -3.97
CA ILE A 178 -9.69 -0.81 -4.21
C ILE A 178 -9.76 -2.25 -4.74
N LYS A 179 -10.56 -3.13 -4.09
CA LYS A 179 -10.73 -4.52 -4.54
C LYS A 179 -11.21 -4.60 -5.99
N PHE A 180 -12.13 -3.73 -6.38
CA PHE A 180 -12.58 -3.64 -7.77
C PHE A 180 -11.46 -3.25 -8.72
N LEU A 181 -10.71 -2.19 -8.40
CA LEU A 181 -9.63 -1.74 -9.26
C LEU A 181 -8.55 -2.82 -9.40
N LEU A 182 -8.22 -3.53 -8.32
CA LEU A 182 -7.29 -4.68 -8.36
C LEU A 182 -7.84 -5.85 -9.19
N HIS A 183 -9.14 -6.11 -9.14
CA HIS A 183 -9.79 -7.09 -10.02
C HIS A 183 -9.68 -6.67 -11.49
N ARG A 184 -10.06 -5.43 -11.82
CA ARG A 184 -9.95 -4.86 -13.18
C ARG A 184 -8.53 -4.92 -13.73
N LEU A 185 -7.54 -4.64 -12.88
CA LEU A 185 -6.12 -4.71 -13.22
C LEU A 185 -5.64 -6.13 -13.56
N SER A 186 -6.39 -7.16 -13.14
CA SER A 186 -6.09 -8.57 -13.44
C SER A 186 -6.66 -9.03 -14.78
N LEU A 187 -7.54 -8.24 -15.42
CA LEU A 187 -8.17 -8.60 -16.68
C LEU A 187 -7.26 -8.27 -17.87
N PRO A 188 -7.29 -9.08 -18.94
CA PRO A 188 -6.59 -8.75 -20.18
C PRO A 188 -7.23 -7.53 -20.87
N ASP A 189 -6.40 -6.53 -21.18
CA ASP A 189 -6.62 -5.32 -22.01
C ASP A 189 -7.43 -4.13 -21.45
N TYR A 190 -6.75 -3.00 -21.21
CA TYR A 190 -6.78 -1.71 -21.97
C TYR A 190 -5.78 -0.74 -21.31
N GLU A 191 -4.78 -0.22 -22.05
CA GLU A 191 -3.67 0.59 -21.51
C GLU A 191 -4.14 1.82 -20.69
N MET A 192 -5.18 2.51 -21.17
CA MET A 192 -5.76 3.68 -20.49
C MET A 192 -6.43 3.33 -19.15
N SER A 193 -6.97 2.11 -19.04
CA SER A 193 -7.57 1.62 -17.79
C SER A 193 -6.49 1.39 -16.73
N HIS A 194 -5.32 0.89 -17.12
CA HIS A 194 -4.20 0.72 -16.19
C HIS A 194 -3.70 2.05 -15.64
N THR A 195 -3.53 3.07 -16.49
CA THR A 195 -3.12 4.41 -16.03
C THR A 195 -4.12 4.98 -15.01
N THR A 196 -5.43 4.90 -15.32
CA THR A 196 -6.47 5.40 -14.42
C THR A 196 -6.49 4.64 -13.09
N ILE A 197 -6.33 3.31 -13.12
CA ILE A 197 -6.26 2.47 -11.92
C ILE A 197 -5.04 2.86 -11.08
N LEU A 198 -3.85 2.92 -11.68
CA LEU A 198 -2.60 3.25 -11.00
C LEU A 198 -2.66 4.64 -10.35
N GLU A 199 -3.10 5.66 -11.08
CA GLU A 199 -3.26 7.01 -10.54
C GLU A 199 -4.22 7.04 -9.35
N SER A 200 -5.34 6.31 -9.43
CA SER A 200 -6.32 6.26 -8.34
C SER A 200 -5.77 5.57 -7.09
N LEU A 201 -4.99 4.50 -7.28
CA LEU A 201 -4.33 3.78 -6.18
C LEU A 201 -3.19 4.60 -5.55
N ILE A 202 -2.43 5.35 -6.35
CA ILE A 202 -1.40 6.26 -5.85
C ILE A 202 -2.02 7.33 -4.96
N VAL A 203 -3.03 8.04 -5.47
CA VAL A 203 -3.70 9.16 -4.76
C VAL A 203 -4.32 8.69 -3.44
N VAL A 204 -4.97 7.51 -3.43
CA VAL A 204 -5.58 7.01 -2.20
C VAL A 204 -4.53 6.56 -1.18
N ASN A 205 -3.42 5.96 -1.61
CA ASN A 205 -2.37 5.53 -0.70
C ASN A 205 -1.60 6.72 -0.11
N GLU A 206 -1.38 7.77 -0.91
CA GLU A 206 -0.87 9.05 -0.42
C GLU A 206 -1.79 9.62 0.67
N TRP A 207 -3.10 9.65 0.44
CA TRP A 207 -4.06 10.06 1.47
C TRP A 207 -4.03 9.17 2.72
N ILE A 208 -4.00 7.83 2.57
CA ILE A 208 -3.92 6.91 3.72
C ILE A 208 -2.63 7.15 4.54
N SER A 209 -1.52 7.48 3.90
CA SER A 209 -0.27 7.79 4.62
C SER A 209 -0.33 9.08 5.44
N GLU A 210 -1.15 10.04 5.03
CA GLU A 210 -1.25 11.36 5.70
C GLU A 210 -2.40 11.43 6.73
N ASP A 211 -3.40 10.55 6.61
CA ASP A 211 -4.58 10.59 7.46
C ASP A 211 -4.37 9.93 8.84
N THR A 212 -5.17 10.34 9.81
CA THR A 212 -5.09 9.83 11.19
C THR A 212 -6.15 8.76 11.43
N PHE A 213 -5.72 7.49 11.47
CA PHE A 213 -6.59 6.35 11.74
C PHE A 213 -6.65 5.97 13.23
N SER A 214 -7.82 5.59 13.71
CA SER A 214 -7.92 4.82 14.95
C SER A 214 -7.45 3.38 14.74
N SER A 215 -7.17 2.65 15.83
CA SER A 215 -6.74 1.24 15.76
C SER A 215 -7.76 0.34 15.04
N GLN A 216 -9.07 0.60 15.23
CA GLN A 216 -10.13 -0.15 14.55
C GLN A 216 -10.15 0.14 13.04
N GLU A 217 -9.99 1.39 12.65
CA GLU A 217 -9.97 1.80 11.25
C GLU A 217 -8.72 1.31 10.53
N ALA A 218 -7.55 1.43 11.18
CA ALA A 218 -6.29 0.87 10.66
C ALA A 218 -6.41 -0.64 10.44
N THR A 219 -7.05 -1.37 11.36
CA THR A 219 -7.30 -2.82 11.21
C THR A 219 -8.22 -3.12 10.02
N ALA A 220 -9.17 -2.25 9.71
CA ALA A 220 -10.09 -2.43 8.59
C ALA A 220 -9.43 -2.13 7.23
N VAL A 221 -8.50 -1.16 7.17
CA VAL A 221 -7.81 -0.76 5.93
C VAL A 221 -6.60 -1.65 5.63
N MET A 222 -5.92 -2.18 6.65
CA MET A 222 -4.71 -3.01 6.50
C MET A 222 -4.80 -4.09 5.42
N PRO A 223 -5.84 -4.96 5.38
CA PRO A 223 -5.90 -6.06 4.42
C PRO A 223 -5.97 -5.58 2.97
N VAL A 224 -6.48 -4.37 2.75
CA VAL A 224 -6.61 -3.77 1.43
C VAL A 224 -5.25 -3.29 0.91
N LEU A 225 -4.43 -2.66 1.76
CA LEU A 225 -3.04 -2.32 1.42
C LEU A 225 -2.23 -3.59 1.17
N GLU A 226 -2.40 -4.63 1.98
CA GLU A 226 -1.74 -5.92 1.77
C GLU A 226 -2.12 -6.56 0.42
N ASP A 227 -3.39 -6.43 -0.01
CA ASP A 227 -3.81 -6.89 -1.33
C ASP A 227 -3.15 -6.06 -2.45
N ILE A 228 -2.96 -4.74 -2.30
CA ILE A 228 -2.20 -3.91 -3.24
C ILE A 228 -0.74 -4.39 -3.31
N ILE A 229 -0.06 -4.55 -2.17
CA ILE A 229 1.34 -5.02 -2.10
C ILE A 229 1.46 -6.40 -2.76
N ALA A 230 0.53 -7.32 -2.47
CA ALA A 230 0.52 -8.64 -3.08
C ALA A 230 0.33 -8.59 -4.61
N ARG A 231 -0.37 -7.57 -5.14
CA ARG A 231 -0.48 -7.37 -6.58
C ARG A 231 0.77 -6.76 -7.20
N CYS A 232 1.53 -5.98 -6.47
CA CYS A 232 2.77 -5.37 -6.95
C CYS A 232 3.85 -6.42 -7.29
N VAL A 233 3.83 -7.57 -6.62
CA VAL A 233 4.80 -8.65 -6.84
C VAL A 233 4.39 -9.68 -7.91
N VAL A 234 3.25 -9.48 -8.59
CA VAL A 234 2.76 -10.38 -9.66
C VAL A 234 2.40 -9.60 -10.94
N PRO A 235 2.48 -10.22 -12.14
CA PRO A 235 2.06 -9.56 -13.37
C PRO A 235 0.59 -9.08 -13.31
N PRO A 236 0.23 -7.97 -13.99
CA PRO A 236 1.08 -7.15 -14.87
C PRO A 236 1.93 -6.11 -14.13
N LEU A 237 1.66 -5.84 -12.85
CA LEU A 237 2.36 -4.83 -12.06
C LEU A 237 3.80 -5.18 -11.73
N ASN A 238 4.23 -6.41 -11.99
CA ASN A 238 5.59 -6.85 -11.72
C ASN A 238 6.54 -6.63 -12.90
N ILE A 239 6.09 -6.02 -14.00
CA ILE A 239 6.85 -5.86 -15.23
C ILE A 239 7.53 -4.49 -15.22
N ASP A 240 8.86 -4.47 -15.12
CA ASP A 240 9.67 -3.27 -15.29
C ASP A 240 9.61 -2.84 -16.78
N SER A 241 8.68 -1.95 -17.14
CA SER A 241 8.64 -1.31 -18.47
C SER A 241 8.95 0.18 -18.38
N ASP A 242 9.81 0.68 -19.27
CA ASP A 242 10.38 2.04 -19.22
C ASP A 242 9.32 3.18 -19.11
N ASP A 243 8.15 3.04 -19.74
CA ASP A 243 7.09 4.07 -19.71
C ASP A 243 6.18 4.00 -18.46
N SER A 244 6.01 2.83 -17.84
CA SER A 244 5.16 2.65 -16.63
C SER A 244 5.94 2.58 -15.32
N TYR A 245 7.28 2.51 -15.43
CA TYR A 245 8.22 2.34 -14.33
C TYR A 245 8.03 3.36 -13.19
N TRP A 246 7.81 4.62 -13.55
CA TRP A 246 7.66 5.71 -12.58
C TRP A 246 6.36 5.64 -11.79
N SER A 247 5.24 5.34 -12.46
CA SER A 247 3.94 5.24 -11.79
C SER A 247 3.88 4.02 -10.87
N LEU A 248 4.50 2.92 -11.28
CA LEU A 248 4.57 1.69 -10.51
C LEU A 248 5.42 1.86 -9.23
N ARG A 249 6.62 2.45 -9.35
CA ARG A 249 7.46 2.77 -8.18
C ARG A 249 6.77 3.72 -7.21
N LYS A 250 6.08 4.76 -7.72
CA LYS A 250 5.28 5.66 -6.90
C LYS A 250 4.18 4.92 -6.15
N LEU A 251 3.46 4.03 -6.83
CA LEU A 251 2.43 3.22 -6.18
C LEU A 251 3.03 2.43 -5.02
N TRP A 252 4.17 1.77 -5.22
CA TRP A 252 4.81 0.98 -4.18
C TRP A 252 5.24 1.82 -2.99
N TYR A 253 5.96 2.92 -3.26
CA TYR A 253 6.41 3.86 -2.25
C TYR A 253 5.25 4.33 -1.36
N HIS A 254 4.19 4.88 -1.96
CA HIS A 254 3.04 5.34 -1.18
C HIS A 254 2.29 4.19 -0.50
N THR A 255 2.22 3.01 -1.10
CA THR A 255 1.58 1.84 -0.47
C THR A 255 2.35 1.39 0.77
N ILE A 256 3.68 1.31 0.72
CA ILE A 256 4.51 0.88 1.85
C ILE A 256 4.49 1.92 2.96
N ILE A 257 4.56 3.22 2.65
CA ILE A 257 4.44 4.28 3.66
C ILE A 257 3.06 4.27 4.33
N ALA A 258 1.99 4.12 3.54
CA ALA A 258 0.64 3.97 4.07
C ALA A 258 0.57 2.75 5.00
N TYR A 259 1.12 1.62 4.55
CA TYR A 259 1.15 0.39 5.34
C TYR A 259 1.93 0.58 6.64
N HIS A 260 3.11 1.21 6.60
CA HIS A 260 3.92 1.54 7.76
C HIS A 260 3.19 2.44 8.78
N SER A 261 2.47 3.43 8.28
CA SER A 261 1.65 4.31 9.11
C SER A 261 0.57 3.51 9.84
N LEU A 262 -0.11 2.59 9.15
CA LEU A 262 -1.11 1.72 9.77
C LEU A 262 -0.50 0.70 10.72
N THR A 263 0.65 0.09 10.40
CA THR A 263 1.34 -0.86 11.30
C THR A 263 1.85 -0.18 12.56
N THR A 264 2.12 1.13 12.49
CA THR A 264 2.46 1.93 13.66
C THR A 264 1.29 2.01 14.64
N VAL A 265 0.07 2.20 14.12
CA VAL A 265 -1.18 2.33 14.89
C VAL A 265 -1.75 0.98 15.35
N ALA A 266 -1.76 -0.02 14.48
CA ALA A 266 -2.37 -1.34 14.72
C ALA A 266 -1.43 -2.49 14.31
N PRO A 267 -0.29 -2.69 14.99
CA PRO A 267 0.75 -3.64 14.58
C PRO A 267 0.28 -5.11 14.59
N TYR A 268 -0.74 -5.45 15.39
CA TYR A 268 -1.30 -6.81 15.45
C TYR A 268 -2.30 -7.11 14.33
N ALA A 269 -2.69 -6.11 13.53
CA ALA A 269 -3.55 -6.30 12.37
C ALA A 269 -2.79 -6.83 11.14
N CYS A 270 -1.46 -6.75 11.13
CA CYS A 270 -0.62 -7.23 10.05
C CYS A 270 -0.81 -8.74 9.84
N SER A 271 -1.09 -9.14 8.61
CA SER A 271 -1.24 -10.55 8.26
C SER A 271 0.08 -11.17 7.82
N LEU A 272 0.18 -12.49 7.97
CA LEU A 272 1.31 -13.26 7.46
C LEU A 272 1.46 -13.12 5.94
N ARG A 273 0.34 -13.08 5.22
CA ARG A 273 0.34 -12.91 3.76
C ARG A 273 0.87 -11.53 3.38
N GLY A 274 0.39 -10.48 4.04
CA GLY A 274 0.82 -9.10 3.83
C GLY A 274 2.32 -8.93 4.01
N LEU A 275 2.84 -9.34 5.17
CA LEU A 275 4.27 -9.24 5.46
C LEU A 275 5.14 -10.09 4.53
N ARG A 276 4.68 -11.28 4.12
CA ARG A 276 5.40 -12.05 3.09
C ARG A 276 5.49 -11.28 1.77
N SER A 277 4.40 -10.64 1.34
CA SER A 277 4.39 -9.81 0.13
C SER A 277 5.25 -8.54 0.28
N THR A 278 5.30 -7.93 1.47
CA THR A 278 6.22 -6.82 1.77
C THR A 278 7.68 -7.26 1.59
N VAL A 279 8.06 -8.43 2.10
CA VAL A 279 9.42 -8.97 1.92
C VAL A 279 9.69 -9.37 0.46
N ASP A 280 8.72 -9.93 -0.24
CA ASP A 280 8.87 -10.23 -1.67
C ASP A 280 9.12 -8.96 -2.49
N LEU A 281 8.44 -7.85 -2.14
CA LEU A 281 8.67 -6.55 -2.76
C LEU A 281 10.06 -5.99 -2.41
N MET A 282 10.43 -6.02 -1.13
CA MET A 282 11.74 -5.60 -0.62
C MET A 282 12.89 -6.32 -1.34
N THR A 283 12.82 -7.65 -1.42
CA THR A 283 13.88 -8.47 -2.03
C THR A 283 13.99 -8.25 -3.53
N ARG A 284 12.86 -8.03 -4.22
CA ARG A 284 12.83 -7.83 -5.67
C ARG A 284 13.56 -6.56 -6.11
N HIS A 285 13.41 -5.47 -5.35
CA HIS A 285 13.96 -4.17 -5.71
C HIS A 285 15.22 -3.82 -4.94
N TRP A 286 15.79 -4.77 -4.20
CA TRP A 286 16.91 -4.56 -3.30
C TRP A 286 18.08 -3.83 -3.96
N ASP A 287 18.65 -4.41 -5.02
CA ASP A 287 19.80 -3.83 -5.73
C ASP A 287 19.41 -2.59 -6.56
N GLN A 288 18.13 -2.47 -6.94
CA GLN A 288 17.61 -1.33 -7.71
C GLN A 288 17.28 -0.12 -6.83
N THR A 289 17.21 -0.30 -5.50
CA THR A 289 16.94 0.74 -4.51
C THR A 289 18.17 1.62 -4.31
N ALA A 290 19.34 1.12 -4.69
CA ALA A 290 20.58 1.88 -4.70
C ALA A 290 20.58 3.08 -5.69
N TRP A 291 19.57 3.24 -6.55
CA TRP A 291 19.63 4.21 -7.67
C TRP A 291 18.43 5.16 -7.76
N SER A 292 17.61 5.34 -6.72
CA SER A 292 16.38 6.15 -6.80
C SER A 292 16.01 6.84 -5.49
N ASP A 293 15.47 8.06 -5.56
CA ASP A 293 14.97 8.84 -4.40
C ASP A 293 13.78 8.19 -3.68
N THR A 294 13.07 7.26 -4.33
CA THR A 294 12.02 6.44 -3.70
C THR A 294 12.64 5.07 -3.43
N CYS A 295 13.01 4.80 -2.18
CA CYS A 295 13.72 3.59 -1.76
C CYS A 295 12.77 2.54 -1.15
N PRO A 296 11.90 1.86 -1.92
CA PRO A 296 10.84 1.00 -1.37
C PRO A 296 11.38 -0.17 -0.54
N SER A 297 12.61 -0.63 -0.79
CA SER A 297 13.24 -1.69 0.01
C SER A 297 13.61 -1.18 1.40
N GLU A 298 14.04 0.07 1.52
CA GLU A 298 14.34 0.68 2.82
C GLU A 298 13.06 0.90 3.62
N ASP A 299 12.01 1.44 3.01
CA ASP A 299 10.70 1.60 3.67
C ASP A 299 10.13 0.24 4.13
N ALA A 300 10.30 -0.81 3.33
CA ALA A 300 9.89 -2.16 3.71
C ALA A 300 10.74 -2.75 4.86
N CYS A 301 12.05 -2.45 4.90
CA CYS A 301 12.90 -2.76 6.04
C CYS A 301 12.44 -2.04 7.31
N GLU A 302 12.04 -0.77 7.22
CA GLU A 302 11.53 0.00 8.36
C GLU A 302 10.23 -0.62 8.91
N VAL A 303 9.29 -1.00 8.04
CA VAL A 303 8.07 -1.72 8.44
C VAL A 303 8.42 -2.98 9.23
N LEU A 304 9.33 -3.81 8.72
CA LEU A 304 9.76 -5.02 9.42
C LEU A 304 10.47 -4.70 10.74
N THR A 305 11.35 -3.70 10.74
CA THR A 305 12.10 -3.25 11.92
C THR A 305 11.15 -2.89 13.05
N ASP A 306 10.15 -2.07 12.79
CA ASP A 306 9.18 -1.63 13.78
C ASP A 306 8.35 -2.79 14.34
N LEU A 307 7.94 -3.71 13.48
CA LEU A 307 7.18 -4.89 13.90
C LEU A 307 8.03 -5.86 14.72
N LEU A 308 9.30 -6.05 14.37
CA LEU A 308 10.26 -6.84 15.13
C LEU A 308 10.55 -6.21 16.49
N ALA A 309 10.77 -4.90 16.54
CA ALA A 309 11.00 -4.14 17.77
C ALA A 309 9.78 -4.17 18.71
N LYS A 310 8.56 -4.20 18.14
CA LYS A 310 7.30 -4.40 18.89
C LYS A 310 7.02 -5.86 19.24
N HIS A 311 7.92 -6.78 18.93
CA HIS A 311 7.81 -8.22 19.21
C HIS A 311 6.57 -8.88 18.55
N ILE A 312 6.19 -8.43 17.36
CA ILE A 312 5.03 -8.98 16.64
C ILE A 312 5.39 -10.36 16.06
N PRO A 313 4.74 -11.47 16.49
CA PRO A 313 5.19 -12.83 16.15
C PRO A 313 5.24 -13.14 14.65
N VAL A 314 4.33 -12.53 13.88
CA VAL A 314 4.26 -12.71 12.43
C VAL A 314 5.52 -12.16 11.75
N ALA A 315 6.10 -11.07 12.24
CA ALA A 315 7.32 -10.50 11.67
C ALA A 315 8.53 -11.43 11.82
N PHE A 316 8.70 -12.05 12.99
CA PHE A 316 9.76 -13.06 13.20
C PHE A 316 9.55 -14.27 12.29
N THR A 317 8.30 -14.73 12.18
CA THR A 317 7.93 -15.85 11.30
C THR A 317 8.34 -15.56 9.87
N VAL A 318 7.95 -14.40 9.33
CA VAL A 318 8.30 -14.00 7.96
C VAL A 318 9.80 -13.83 7.76
N PHE A 319 10.49 -13.16 8.69
CA PHE A 319 11.94 -12.93 8.60
C PHE A 319 12.71 -14.24 8.41
N ARG A 320 12.35 -15.26 9.19
CA ARG A 320 12.94 -16.60 9.10
C ARG A 320 12.48 -17.36 7.86
N GLU A 321 11.17 -17.41 7.58
CA GLU A 321 10.62 -18.16 6.45
C GLU A 321 11.09 -17.64 5.10
N LYS A 322 11.31 -16.33 4.99
CA LYS A 322 11.86 -15.68 3.80
C LYS A 322 13.38 -15.68 3.75
N GLN A 323 14.04 -16.33 4.73
CA GLN A 323 15.50 -16.47 4.77
C GLN A 323 16.19 -15.11 4.62
N CYS A 324 15.73 -14.10 5.37
CA CYS A 324 16.19 -12.73 5.19
C CYS A 324 17.71 -12.59 5.36
N LEU A 325 18.34 -13.30 6.30
CA LEU A 325 19.80 -13.25 6.46
C LEU A 325 20.53 -13.84 5.25
N GLU A 326 20.11 -15.00 4.75
CA GLU A 326 20.70 -15.59 3.55
C GLU A 326 20.53 -14.68 2.33
N PHE A 327 19.36 -14.06 2.18
CA PHE A 327 19.12 -13.09 1.12
C PHE A 327 20.10 -11.91 1.23
N LEU A 328 20.14 -11.25 2.39
CA LEU A 328 20.99 -10.09 2.65
C LEU A 328 22.47 -10.41 2.43
N GLY A 329 22.93 -11.59 2.87
CA GLY A 329 24.33 -12.01 2.72
C GLY A 329 24.80 -12.20 1.28
N ASN A 330 23.87 -12.28 0.32
CA ASN A 330 24.17 -12.40 -1.11
C ASN A 330 24.06 -11.07 -1.88
N HIS A 331 23.68 -9.98 -1.21
CA HIS A 331 23.40 -8.68 -1.81
C HIS A 331 24.19 -7.56 -1.13
N VAL A 332 24.10 -6.35 -1.66
CA VAL A 332 24.68 -5.16 -1.04
C VAL A 332 23.95 -4.83 0.27
N PHE A 333 24.65 -4.39 1.31
CA PHE A 333 23.99 -4.03 2.56
C PHE A 333 23.41 -2.62 2.45
N LEU A 334 22.08 -2.52 2.50
CA LEU A 334 21.39 -1.24 2.65
C LEU A 334 21.44 -0.80 4.12
N GLU A 335 21.48 0.50 4.38
CA GLU A 335 21.57 1.05 5.74
C GLU A 335 20.39 0.57 6.61
N ALA A 336 19.18 0.51 6.03
CA ALA A 336 17.97 0.02 6.69
C ALA A 336 18.03 -1.47 7.10
N SER A 337 18.96 -2.27 6.55
CA SER A 337 19.13 -3.67 6.96
C SER A 337 19.71 -3.82 8.37
N VAL A 338 20.50 -2.85 8.83
CA VAL A 338 21.16 -2.87 10.14
C VAL A 338 20.15 -2.82 11.30
N PRO A 339 19.26 -1.81 11.40
CA PRO A 339 18.26 -1.78 12.45
C PRO A 339 17.28 -2.95 12.36
N MET A 340 16.98 -3.45 11.17
CA MET A 340 16.12 -4.63 10.97
C MET A 340 16.73 -5.90 11.60
N VAL A 341 18.00 -6.20 11.29
CA VAL A 341 18.71 -7.34 11.88
C VAL A 341 18.92 -7.16 13.38
N SER A 342 19.24 -5.94 13.83
CA SER A 342 19.36 -5.61 15.25
C SER A 342 18.06 -5.88 16.01
N ALA A 343 16.92 -5.43 15.47
CA ALA A 343 15.60 -5.67 16.06
C ALA A 343 15.23 -7.16 16.11
N TYR A 344 15.58 -7.93 15.07
CA TYR A 344 15.38 -9.38 15.06
C TYR A 344 16.18 -10.07 16.17
N VAL A 345 17.48 -9.76 16.30
CA VAL A 345 18.36 -10.31 17.35
C VAL A 345 17.86 -9.94 18.75
N ALA A 346 17.57 -8.65 18.97
CA ALA A 346 17.06 -8.14 20.25
C ALA A 346 15.71 -8.79 20.61
N GLY A 347 14.83 -8.99 19.63
CA GLY A 347 13.54 -9.62 19.82
C GLY A 347 13.64 -11.09 20.23
N ILE A 348 14.50 -11.88 19.58
CA ILE A 348 14.77 -13.28 19.97
C ILE A 348 15.33 -13.32 21.39
N PHE A 349 16.23 -12.40 21.73
CA PHE A 349 16.81 -12.32 23.06
C PHE A 349 15.77 -11.99 24.14
N ALA A 350 14.83 -11.08 23.84
CA ALA A 350 13.69 -10.81 24.71
C ALA A 350 12.78 -12.03 24.85
N MET A 351 12.53 -12.77 23.76
CA MET A 351 11.76 -14.03 23.81
C MET A 351 12.43 -15.08 24.70
N GLN A 352 13.76 -15.20 24.66
CA GLN A 352 14.53 -16.13 25.49
C GLN A 352 14.42 -15.82 26.99
N ARG A 353 14.27 -14.54 27.34
CA ARG A 353 14.09 -14.09 28.73
C ARG A 353 12.63 -14.09 29.19
N GLY A 354 11.68 -14.09 28.26
CA GLY A 354 10.24 -14.06 28.51
C GLY A 354 9.59 -15.44 28.52
N SER A 355 8.28 -15.47 28.84
CA SER A 355 7.44 -16.69 28.83
C SER A 355 6.40 -16.70 27.69
N TYR A 356 6.53 -15.81 26.71
CA TYR A 356 5.46 -15.48 25.76
C TYR A 356 5.47 -16.30 24.46
N VAL A 357 6.52 -17.08 24.20
CA VAL A 357 6.67 -17.90 23.00
C VAL A 357 7.01 -19.32 23.43
N ASP A 358 6.49 -20.33 22.72
CA ASP A 358 6.84 -21.71 23.02
C ASP A 358 8.33 -21.98 22.73
N ALA A 359 8.90 -22.88 23.51
CA ALA A 359 10.33 -23.17 23.45
C ALA A 359 10.78 -23.69 22.07
N ALA A 360 9.89 -24.37 21.32
CA ALA A 360 10.23 -24.90 20.01
C ALA A 360 10.34 -23.78 18.97
N THR A 361 9.41 -22.82 18.96
CA THR A 361 9.50 -21.64 18.10
C THR A 361 10.71 -20.78 18.44
N LEU A 362 11.02 -20.56 19.72
CA LEU A 362 12.24 -19.86 20.11
C LEU A 362 13.51 -20.58 19.58
N GLN A 363 13.60 -21.90 19.79
CA GLN A 363 14.75 -22.68 19.34
C GLN A 363 14.94 -22.60 17.83
N LEU A 364 13.85 -22.61 17.06
CA LEU A 364 13.90 -22.47 15.61
C LEU A 364 14.52 -21.14 15.14
N HIS A 365 14.30 -20.04 15.86
CA HIS A 365 14.93 -18.76 15.55
C HIS A 365 16.39 -18.71 15.98
N ILE A 366 16.71 -19.31 17.12
CA ILE A 366 18.09 -19.45 17.61
C ILE A 366 18.93 -20.28 16.64
N ASP A 367 18.43 -21.44 16.21
CA ASP A 367 19.12 -22.34 15.27
C ASP A 367 19.34 -21.67 13.92
N TYR A 368 18.35 -20.92 13.45
CA TYR A 368 18.45 -20.14 12.21
C TYR A 368 19.55 -19.08 12.29
N LEU A 369 19.63 -18.34 13.41
CA LEU A 369 20.60 -17.29 13.64
C LEU A 369 22.02 -17.85 13.84
N HIS A 370 22.15 -18.99 14.53
CA HIS A 370 23.43 -19.65 14.83
C HIS A 370 23.88 -20.65 13.76
N ASN A 371 23.16 -20.74 12.64
CA ASN A 371 23.75 -21.32 11.44
C ASN A 371 25.05 -20.54 11.09
N PRO A 372 26.21 -21.20 10.86
CA PRO A 372 27.49 -20.51 10.70
C PRO A 372 27.54 -19.45 9.59
N SER A 373 26.71 -19.60 8.54
CA SER A 373 26.60 -18.59 7.48
C SER A 373 25.77 -17.39 7.95
N ASN A 374 24.61 -17.64 8.53
CA ASN A 374 23.70 -16.59 9.01
C ASN A 374 24.30 -15.79 10.17
N LEU A 375 25.03 -16.45 11.06
CA LEU A 375 25.73 -15.80 12.16
C LEU A 375 26.77 -14.80 11.65
N PHE A 376 27.58 -15.23 10.68
CA PHE A 376 28.57 -14.38 10.04
C PHE A 376 27.91 -13.19 9.35
N ILE A 377 26.85 -13.41 8.57
CA ILE A 377 26.11 -12.35 7.87
C ILE A 377 25.52 -11.35 8.87
N ALA A 378 24.85 -11.83 9.92
CA ALA A 378 24.27 -10.97 10.95
C ALA A 378 25.34 -10.10 11.62
N CYS A 379 26.47 -10.68 12.01
CA CYS A 379 27.58 -9.92 12.57
C CYS A 379 28.14 -8.89 11.58
N CYS A 380 28.25 -9.22 10.28
CA CYS A 380 28.74 -8.28 9.26
C CYS A 380 27.79 -7.09 9.12
N ILE A 381 26.48 -7.33 9.02
CA ILE A 381 25.46 -6.28 8.94
C ILE A 381 25.47 -5.40 10.19
N LEU A 382 25.59 -6.01 11.38
CA LEU A 382 25.66 -5.26 12.64
C LEU A 382 26.97 -4.46 12.79
N ALA A 383 28.05 -4.87 12.11
CA ALA A 383 29.31 -4.13 12.06
C ALA A 383 29.25 -2.91 11.13
N THR A 384 28.41 -2.93 10.09
CA THR A 384 28.31 -1.88 9.07
C THR A 384 27.36 -0.74 9.47
N TYR A 385 27.22 -0.43 10.76
CA TYR A 385 26.37 0.65 11.25
C TYR A 385 26.79 1.99 10.61
N CYS A 386 25.92 2.53 9.73
CA CYS A 386 26.04 3.78 8.97
C CYS A 386 27.44 4.39 8.96
N ILE A 387 28.18 4.25 7.85
CA ILE A 387 29.55 4.78 7.67
C ILE A 387 29.68 6.25 8.06
N ARG A 388 28.58 7.03 7.95
CA ARG A 388 28.53 8.46 8.28
C ARG A 388 28.38 8.74 9.78
N ASN A 389 27.86 7.80 10.57
CA ASN A 389 27.58 7.97 12.00
C ASN A 389 27.84 6.66 12.77
N VAL A 390 29.11 6.28 12.83
CA VAL A 390 29.57 5.07 13.51
C VAL A 390 29.24 5.14 15.01
N ASP A 391 28.25 4.35 15.43
CA ASP A 391 27.92 4.17 16.84
C ASP A 391 28.51 2.85 17.37
N ARG A 392 29.75 2.92 17.87
CA ARG A 392 30.42 1.76 18.48
C ARG A 392 29.68 1.22 19.71
N SER A 393 28.85 2.03 20.36
CA SER A 393 28.05 1.58 21.50
C SER A 393 26.88 0.72 21.04
N ALA A 394 26.25 1.06 19.90
CA ALA A 394 25.24 0.25 19.25
C ALA A 394 25.82 -1.08 18.75
N ILE A 395 26.97 -1.05 18.06
CA ILE A 395 27.68 -2.26 17.60
C ILE A 395 27.96 -3.19 18.80
N TYR A 396 28.54 -2.65 19.88
CA TYR A 396 28.83 -3.44 21.09
C TYR A 396 27.56 -4.08 21.66
N ARG A 397 26.49 -3.30 21.84
CA ARG A 397 25.22 -3.79 22.41
C ARG A 397 24.64 -4.92 21.57
N ASP A 398 24.61 -4.75 20.25
CA ASP A 398 23.95 -5.68 19.35
C ASP A 398 24.76 -6.99 19.22
N ILE A 399 26.09 -6.90 19.08
CA ILE A 399 26.98 -8.07 19.12
C ILE A 399 26.93 -8.78 20.47
N ALA A 400 26.99 -8.05 21.58
CA ALA A 400 26.90 -8.65 22.91
C ALA A 400 25.55 -9.35 23.12
N THR A 401 24.45 -8.81 22.59
CA THR A 401 23.13 -9.43 22.64
C THR A 401 23.11 -10.73 21.82
N LEU A 402 23.67 -10.70 20.61
CA LEU A 402 23.79 -11.87 19.74
C LEU A 402 24.59 -12.99 20.40
N VAL A 403 25.74 -12.66 21.00
CA VAL A 403 26.57 -13.65 21.70
C VAL A 403 25.86 -14.23 22.92
N GLN A 404 25.09 -13.43 23.67
CA GLN A 404 24.39 -13.90 24.84
C GLN A 404 23.26 -14.91 24.53
N LEU A 405 22.76 -14.98 23.29
CA LEU A 405 21.74 -15.96 22.89
C LEU A 405 22.26 -17.40 23.00
N CYS A 406 23.41 -17.70 22.39
CA CYS A 406 24.09 -18.99 22.49
C CYS A 406 25.61 -18.80 22.67
N PRO A 407 26.06 -18.51 23.89
CA PRO A 407 27.46 -18.11 24.10
C PRO A 407 28.45 -19.28 24.13
N GLN A 408 27.98 -20.53 24.00
CA GLN A 408 28.81 -21.73 23.90
C GLN A 408 28.72 -22.37 22.50
N ASP A 409 28.08 -21.70 21.54
CA ASP A 409 27.94 -22.24 20.21
C ASP A 409 29.29 -22.33 19.48
N ALA A 410 29.56 -23.47 18.85
CA ALA A 410 30.78 -23.67 18.07
C ALA A 410 30.84 -22.78 16.82
N ALA A 411 29.69 -22.31 16.32
CA ALA A 411 29.60 -21.41 15.18
C ALA A 411 30.37 -20.09 15.40
N TRP A 412 30.59 -19.68 16.65
CA TRP A 412 31.41 -18.51 16.98
C TRP A 412 32.87 -18.66 16.56
N VAL A 413 33.44 -19.88 16.63
CA VAL A 413 34.82 -20.13 16.21
C VAL A 413 34.97 -19.88 14.71
N ASP A 414 34.04 -20.41 13.92
CA ASP A 414 34.02 -20.23 12.46
C ASP A 414 33.77 -18.76 12.09
N CYS A 415 32.84 -18.09 12.80
CA CYS A 415 32.52 -16.68 12.60
C CYS A 415 33.73 -15.77 12.86
N CYS A 416 34.41 -15.93 14.01
CA CYS A 416 35.63 -15.19 14.34
C CYS A 416 36.77 -15.47 13.34
N GLY A 417 36.90 -16.71 12.85
CA GLY A 417 37.84 -17.07 11.79
C GLY A 417 37.59 -16.27 10.51
N LYS A 418 36.36 -16.30 10.00
CA LYS A 418 35.96 -15.56 8.79
C LYS A 418 36.16 -14.05 8.92
N PHE A 419 35.91 -13.47 10.10
CA PHE A 419 36.16 -12.05 10.32
C PHE A 419 37.65 -11.68 10.27
N ARG A 420 38.50 -12.51 10.88
CA ARG A 420 39.95 -12.32 10.79
C ARG A 420 40.43 -12.42 9.35
N ASP A 421 39.91 -13.37 8.58
CA ASP A 421 40.20 -13.50 7.14
C ASP A 421 39.72 -12.28 6.34
N LEU A 422 38.54 -11.74 6.66
CA LEU A 422 37.95 -10.58 5.97
C LEU A 422 38.78 -9.30 6.18
N VAL A 423 39.33 -9.09 7.37
CA VAL A 423 40.20 -7.92 7.69
C VAL A 423 41.61 -8.08 7.14
N GLN A 424 42.16 -9.30 7.18
CA GLN A 424 43.54 -9.59 6.73
C GLN A 424 43.68 -9.66 5.21
N SER A 425 42.62 -10.08 4.51
CA SER A 425 42.54 -9.94 3.06
C SER A 425 42.11 -8.52 2.69
N ASP A 426 42.20 -8.13 1.41
CA ASP A 426 41.55 -6.91 0.93
C ASP A 426 40.00 -7.01 0.96
N GLY A 427 39.44 -7.96 1.72
CA GLY A 427 38.04 -8.35 1.76
C GLY A 427 37.54 -9.01 0.47
N GLY A 428 38.42 -9.22 -0.50
CA GLY A 428 38.06 -9.66 -1.84
C GLY A 428 36.99 -8.75 -2.45
N ASP A 429 35.92 -9.38 -2.95
CA ASP A 429 34.77 -8.68 -3.52
C ASP A 429 33.83 -8.05 -2.46
N PHE A 430 34.04 -8.29 -1.16
CA PHE A 430 33.07 -7.89 -0.13
C PHE A 430 32.91 -6.37 -0.07
N PHE A 431 34.01 -5.65 0.19
CA PHE A 431 33.98 -4.19 0.32
C PHE A 431 33.72 -3.48 -1.02
N SER A 432 34.21 -4.04 -2.13
CA SER A 432 34.01 -3.46 -3.46
C SER A 432 32.58 -3.58 -3.98
N LYS A 433 31.78 -4.49 -3.41
CA LYS A 433 30.35 -4.62 -3.68
C LYS A 433 29.49 -3.74 -2.77
N GLN A 434 30.02 -3.22 -1.65
CA GLN A 434 29.23 -2.36 -0.78
C GLN A 434 29.01 -0.97 -1.38
N HIS A 435 27.84 -0.42 -1.10
CA HIS A 435 27.41 0.88 -1.60
C HIS A 435 26.91 1.75 -0.45
N VAL A 436 27.12 3.05 -0.56
CA VAL A 436 26.64 4.04 0.40
C VAL A 436 25.89 5.14 -0.33
N TRP A 437 24.80 5.62 0.26
CA TRP A 437 24.06 6.78 -0.25
C TRP A 437 24.95 8.01 -0.23
N SER A 438 25.09 8.70 -1.37
CA SER A 438 25.73 10.02 -1.48
C SER A 438 24.67 11.11 -1.47
N SER A 439 24.43 11.74 -0.32
CA SER A 439 23.55 12.92 -0.23
C SER A 439 23.98 14.10 -1.13
N TYR A 440 25.21 14.12 -1.64
CA TYR A 440 25.69 15.16 -2.55
C TYR A 440 25.30 14.86 -4.00
N ASP A 441 25.38 13.59 -4.39
CA ASP A 441 25.14 13.13 -5.76
C ASP A 441 23.70 12.58 -5.94
N LEU A 442 22.95 12.42 -4.85
CA LEU A 442 21.62 11.81 -4.80
C LEU A 442 21.59 10.40 -5.44
N GLU A 443 22.68 9.66 -5.28
CA GLU A 443 22.84 8.30 -5.78
C GLU A 443 23.65 7.45 -4.79
N TYR A 444 23.46 6.13 -4.82
CA TYR A 444 24.39 5.24 -4.13
C TYR A 444 25.63 5.04 -4.99
N ARG A 445 26.78 5.15 -4.35
CA ARG A 445 28.08 4.88 -4.96
C ARG A 445 28.82 3.81 -4.17
N GLN A 446 29.79 3.18 -4.82
CA GLN A 446 30.72 2.30 -4.14
C GLN A 446 31.46 3.04 -3.02
N LEU A 447 31.89 2.27 -2.03
CA LEU A 447 32.71 2.79 -0.94
C LEU A 447 34.01 3.40 -1.46
N GLN A 448 34.34 4.57 -0.95
CA GLN A 448 35.67 5.15 -1.13
C GLN A 448 36.69 4.43 -0.23
N PRO A 449 38.01 4.57 -0.51
CA PRO A 449 39.04 3.86 0.26
C PRO A 449 39.03 4.18 1.76
N ASP A 450 38.69 5.41 2.14
CA ASP A 450 38.53 5.83 3.53
C ASP A 450 37.29 5.22 4.19
N GLU A 451 36.16 5.16 3.48
CA GLU A 451 34.94 4.49 3.94
C GLU A 451 35.14 2.97 4.09
N THR A 452 35.89 2.35 3.18
CA THR A 452 36.29 0.94 3.28
C THR A 452 37.14 0.72 4.54
N GLN A 453 38.02 1.66 4.87
CA GLN A 453 38.81 1.57 6.10
C GLN A 453 37.91 1.69 7.34
N VAL A 454 36.88 2.54 7.33
CA VAL A 454 35.91 2.63 8.42
C VAL A 454 35.19 1.30 8.64
N GLU A 455 34.76 0.61 7.58
CA GLU A 455 34.15 -0.71 7.74
C GLU A 455 35.12 -1.75 8.29
N LYS A 456 36.38 -1.76 7.80
CA LYS A 456 37.43 -2.63 8.35
C LYS A 456 37.70 -2.36 9.83
N ASP A 457 37.69 -1.09 10.24
CA ASP A 457 37.87 -0.68 11.63
C ASP A 457 36.69 -1.14 12.51
N ASN A 458 35.46 -1.08 11.98
CA ASN A 458 34.28 -1.57 12.69
C ASN A 458 34.31 -3.10 12.83
N ILE A 459 34.67 -3.82 11.77
CA ILE A 459 34.85 -5.28 11.84
C ILE A 459 35.95 -5.65 12.85
N SER A 460 37.06 -4.91 12.85
CA SER A 460 38.14 -5.11 13.82
C SER A 460 37.66 -4.87 15.26
N TYR A 461 36.78 -3.88 15.47
CA TYR A 461 36.14 -3.65 16.74
C TYR A 461 35.20 -4.80 17.15
N VAL A 462 34.43 -5.37 16.22
CA VAL A 462 33.62 -6.57 16.49
C VAL A 462 34.48 -7.74 16.92
N ILE A 463 35.61 -8.00 16.25
CA ILE A 463 36.57 -9.04 16.66
C ILE A 463 37.03 -8.80 18.10
N GLN A 464 37.40 -7.56 18.44
CA GLN A 464 37.81 -7.21 19.80
C GLN A 464 36.70 -7.50 20.82
N VAL A 465 35.45 -7.13 20.54
CA VAL A 465 34.31 -7.38 21.43
C VAL A 465 34.10 -8.89 21.64
N LEU A 466 34.25 -9.69 20.58
CA LEU A 466 34.14 -11.15 20.66
C LEU A 466 35.28 -11.77 21.47
N ASP A 467 36.53 -11.38 21.18
CA ASP A 467 37.71 -11.86 21.91
C ASP A 467 37.59 -11.51 23.40
N ASP A 468 37.24 -10.27 23.76
CA ASP A 468 37.02 -9.84 25.16
C ASP A 468 35.97 -10.69 25.88
N PHE A 469 34.88 -11.04 25.19
CA PHE A 469 33.79 -11.83 25.75
C PHE A 469 34.20 -13.29 26.00
N PHE A 470 34.93 -13.91 25.07
CA PHE A 470 35.36 -15.30 25.19
C PHE A 470 36.58 -15.48 26.09
N ASP A 471 37.54 -14.54 26.07
CA ASP A 471 38.70 -14.54 26.96
C ASP A 471 38.29 -14.25 28.40
N GLY A 472 37.35 -13.31 28.64
CA GLY A 472 36.82 -13.03 29.97
C GLY A 472 36.12 -14.23 30.63
N ARG A 473 35.58 -15.16 29.84
CA ARG A 473 34.99 -16.43 30.33
C ARG A 473 36.03 -17.49 30.68
N ALA A 474 37.16 -17.51 29.98
CA ALA A 474 38.26 -18.42 30.31
C ALA A 474 38.81 -18.18 31.72
N TYR A 475 38.78 -16.93 32.21
CA TYR A 475 39.21 -16.59 33.57
C TYR A 475 38.18 -16.88 34.68
N THR A 476 36.88 -16.97 34.35
CA THR A 476 35.80 -17.26 35.32
C THR A 476 35.48 -18.75 35.48
N MET A 477 35.93 -19.60 34.55
CA MET A 477 35.82 -21.07 34.70
C MET A 477 36.99 -21.72 35.48
N VAL A 478 38.01 -20.93 35.87
CA VAL A 478 39.19 -21.42 36.62
C VAL A 478 39.16 -20.98 38.10
N SER A 479 38.02 -20.47 38.60
CA SER A 479 37.85 -20.05 40.00
C SER A 479 37.00 -21.02 40.82
#